data_AF-A0A314XJQ2-F1
#
_entry.id   AF-A0A314XJQ2-F1
#
_cell.length_a   1.000
_cell.length_b   1.000
_cell.length_c   1.000
_cell.angle_alpha   90.00
_cell.angle_beta   90.00
_cell.angle_gamma   90.00
#
_symmetry.space_group_name_H-M   'P 1'
#
loop_
_entity.id
_entity.type
_entity.pdbx_description
1 polymer ?
#
loop_
_entity_poly.entity_id
_entity_poly.type
_entity_poly.pdbx_seq_one_letter_code
_entity_poly.pdbx_strand_id
1 'polypeptide(L)'
;METRAAKKRRLIEEENKRNGRGRDRLSDLPNDIAHHILSFLPTKSVARTSALSQKWRYLWASFPILDFSELSHGWMIKESKAREDYDEQVKRTVSSVLSYRHENSNIKFLRLEGYLKTQWFHYWIPLLVKHRVQELVLHIWFCPDAFDLPSLLECDSLRSLTLTGSFRYEPKPQEIKTDGSIRFGFLLLRVPAVSASFTLCL
;
A
#
# COMPACT_ATOMS: atom_id res chain seq x y z
N MET A 1 -3.66 54.51 -1.53
CA MET A 1 -2.75 54.33 -2.67
C MET A 1 -2.30 52.88 -2.69
N GLU A 2 -2.53 52.17 -3.79
CA GLU A 2 -2.08 50.78 -3.92
C GLU A 2 -0.56 50.74 -4.11
N THR A 3 0.15 49.87 -3.38
CA THR A 3 1.62 49.81 -3.46
C THR A 3 2.06 49.18 -4.79
N ARG A 4 3.23 49.59 -5.29
CA ARG A 4 3.81 49.09 -6.56
C ARG A 4 3.94 47.56 -6.59
N ALA A 5 4.13 46.93 -5.42
CA ALA A 5 4.19 45.48 -5.26
C ALA A 5 2.81 44.80 -5.40
N ALA A 6 1.75 45.37 -4.84
CA ALA A 6 0.39 44.85 -4.95
C ALA A 6 -0.12 44.91 -6.41
N LYS A 7 0.16 46.03 -7.10
CA LYS A 7 -0.18 46.19 -8.52
C LYS A 7 0.54 45.16 -9.41
N LYS A 8 1.83 44.87 -9.13
CA LYS A 8 2.60 43.86 -9.87
C LYS A 8 2.07 42.44 -9.67
N ARG A 9 1.65 42.09 -8.44
CA ARG A 9 1.06 40.76 -8.14
C ARG A 9 -0.25 40.54 -8.91
N ARG A 10 -1.14 41.54 -8.93
CA ARG A 10 -2.40 41.47 -9.69
C ARG A 10 -2.18 41.24 -11.19
N LEU A 11 -1.25 41.97 -11.80
CA LEU A 11 -0.93 41.81 -13.23
C LEU A 11 -0.42 40.41 -13.56
N ILE A 12 0.45 39.83 -12.70
CA ILE A 12 0.94 38.46 -12.86
C ILE A 12 -0.21 37.44 -12.72
N GLU A 13 -1.13 37.65 -11.78
CA GLU A 13 -2.26 36.76 -11.57
C GLU A 13 -3.29 36.82 -12.71
N GLU A 14 -3.56 38.01 -13.26
CA GLU A 14 -4.40 38.20 -14.44
C GLU A 14 -3.78 37.59 -15.70
N GLU A 15 -2.46 37.75 -15.89
CA GLU A 15 -1.72 37.14 -16.99
C GLU A 15 -1.70 35.61 -16.87
N ASN A 16 -1.49 35.07 -15.66
CA ASN A 16 -1.57 33.64 -15.40
C ASN A 16 -2.97 33.08 -15.66
N LYS A 17 -4.03 33.80 -15.25
CA LYS A 17 -5.43 33.45 -15.57
C LYS A 17 -5.69 33.43 -17.07
N ARG A 18 -5.23 34.45 -17.80
CA ARG A 18 -5.38 34.55 -19.27
C ARG A 18 -4.65 33.42 -20.00
N ASN A 19 -3.43 33.10 -19.57
CA ASN A 19 -2.59 32.08 -20.19
C ASN A 19 -2.88 30.65 -19.69
N GLY A 20 -3.85 30.48 -18.78
CA GLY A 20 -4.15 29.19 -18.14
C GLY A 20 -2.99 28.62 -17.32
N ARG A 21 -1.96 29.41 -17.02
CA ARG A 21 -0.79 28.97 -16.25
C ARG A 21 -1.19 28.84 -14.79
N GLY A 22 -1.05 27.63 -14.23
CA GLY A 22 -1.46 27.31 -12.86
C GLY A 22 -2.91 26.84 -12.72
N ARG A 23 -3.64 26.64 -13.82
CA ARG A 23 -4.98 26.05 -13.79
C ARG A 23 -4.87 24.53 -13.58
N ASP A 24 -5.46 24.03 -12.49
CA ASP A 24 -5.49 22.60 -12.17
C ASP A 24 -6.49 21.86 -13.07
N ARG A 25 -6.05 21.50 -14.27
CA ARG A 25 -6.87 20.76 -15.25
C ARG A 25 -7.21 19.33 -14.81
N LEU A 26 -6.50 18.79 -13.83
CA LEU A 26 -6.80 17.47 -13.26
C LEU A 26 -8.06 17.55 -12.40
N SER A 27 -8.25 18.66 -11.66
CA SER A 27 -9.47 18.90 -10.88
C SER A 27 -10.74 19.01 -11.75
N ASP A 28 -10.60 19.45 -13.00
CA ASP A 28 -11.71 19.61 -13.95
C ASP A 28 -12.28 18.26 -14.45
N LEU A 29 -11.55 17.14 -14.29
CA LEU A 29 -12.01 15.82 -14.72
C LEU A 29 -13.09 15.27 -13.79
N PRO A 30 -14.15 14.61 -14.31
CA PRO A 30 -15.11 13.89 -13.49
C PRO A 30 -14.44 12.82 -12.61
N ASN A 31 -15.00 12.54 -11.44
CA ASN A 31 -14.41 11.57 -10.48
C ASN A 31 -14.22 10.19 -11.11
N ASP A 32 -15.17 9.74 -11.93
CA ASP A 32 -15.11 8.42 -12.57
C ASP A 32 -13.93 8.32 -13.53
N ILE A 33 -13.65 9.38 -14.29
CA ILE A 33 -12.50 9.45 -15.19
C ILE A 33 -11.20 9.50 -14.40
N ALA A 34 -11.16 10.27 -13.32
CA ALA A 34 -9.99 10.30 -12.43
C ALA A 34 -9.72 8.90 -11.85
N HIS A 35 -10.74 8.22 -11.31
CA HIS A 35 -10.61 6.85 -10.81
C HIS A 35 -10.15 5.86 -11.88
N HIS A 36 -10.67 5.98 -13.09
CA HIS A 36 -10.26 5.16 -14.22
C HIS A 36 -8.77 5.37 -14.55
N ILE A 37 -8.31 6.62 -14.62
CA ILE A 37 -6.88 6.92 -14.83
C ILE A 37 -6.02 6.37 -13.68
N LEU A 38 -6.45 6.59 -12.43
CA LEU A 38 -5.73 6.09 -11.25
C LEU A 38 -5.59 4.56 -11.27
N SER A 39 -6.58 3.84 -11.80
CA SER A 39 -6.54 2.37 -11.88
C SER A 39 -5.47 1.82 -12.84
N PHE A 40 -4.98 2.62 -13.79
CA PHE A 40 -3.90 2.22 -14.70
C PHE A 40 -2.50 2.59 -14.21
N LEU A 41 -2.41 3.41 -13.17
CA LEU A 41 -1.13 3.92 -12.69
C LEU A 41 -0.61 3.06 -11.53
N PRO A 42 0.70 2.76 -11.50
CA PRO A 42 1.32 2.19 -10.31
C PRO A 42 1.16 3.11 -9.10
N THR A 43 1.08 2.54 -7.90
CA THR A 43 0.83 3.26 -6.64
C THR A 43 1.74 4.48 -6.42
N LYS A 44 3.04 4.36 -6.70
CA LYS A 44 4.02 5.45 -6.59
C LYS A 44 3.74 6.57 -7.58
N SER A 45 3.34 6.21 -8.81
CA SER A 45 2.96 7.16 -9.85
C SER A 45 1.68 7.87 -9.47
N VAL A 46 0.68 7.16 -8.93
CA VAL A 46 -0.55 7.76 -8.41
C VAL A 46 -0.23 8.76 -7.30
N ALA A 47 0.54 8.36 -6.29
CA ALA A 47 0.88 9.23 -5.17
C ALA A 47 1.52 10.54 -5.65
N ARG A 48 2.44 10.47 -6.62
CA ARG A 48 3.07 11.64 -7.24
C ARG A 48 2.08 12.50 -8.01
N THR A 49 1.27 11.91 -8.89
CA THR A 49 0.30 12.64 -9.71
C THR A 49 -0.78 13.30 -8.84
N SER A 50 -1.21 12.62 -7.78
CA SER A 50 -2.20 13.13 -6.83
C SER A 50 -1.73 14.38 -6.08
N ALA A 51 -0.42 14.56 -5.90
CA ALA A 51 0.12 15.75 -5.24
C ALA A 51 -0.02 17.03 -6.09
N LEU A 52 -0.30 16.90 -7.40
CA LEU A 52 -0.45 18.03 -8.33
C LEU A 52 -1.85 18.64 -8.31
N SER A 53 -2.83 17.96 -7.72
CA SER A 53 -4.23 18.39 -7.72
C SER A 53 -4.88 18.09 -6.37
N GLN A 54 -5.51 19.09 -5.77
CA GLN A 54 -6.19 18.91 -4.48
C GLN A 54 -7.26 17.82 -4.57
N LYS A 55 -8.05 17.80 -5.65
CA LYS A 55 -9.10 16.81 -5.87
C LYS A 55 -8.52 15.40 -5.99
N TRP A 56 -7.47 15.23 -6.79
CA TRP A 56 -6.84 13.91 -6.97
C TRP A 56 -6.17 13.41 -5.70
N ARG A 57 -5.62 14.32 -4.89
CA ARG A 57 -5.08 13.98 -3.58
C ARG A 57 -6.13 13.36 -2.66
N TYR A 58 -7.35 13.91 -2.64
CA TYR A 58 -8.46 13.35 -1.88
C TYR A 58 -8.94 12.00 -2.45
N LEU A 59 -9.05 11.88 -3.78
CA LEU A 59 -9.43 10.64 -4.44
C LEU A 59 -8.41 9.52 -4.20
N TRP A 60 -7.12 9.86 -4.21
CA TRP A 60 -6.04 8.92 -3.92
C TRP A 60 -6.07 8.44 -2.47
N ALA A 61 -6.28 9.35 -1.51
CA ALA A 61 -6.36 9.02 -0.10
C ALA A 61 -7.45 7.99 0.23
N SER A 62 -8.53 7.93 -0.57
CA SER A 62 -9.62 6.95 -0.44
C SER A 62 -9.57 5.80 -1.46
N PHE A 63 -8.57 5.76 -2.34
CA PHE A 63 -8.54 4.78 -3.44
C PHE A 63 -8.33 3.35 -2.91
N PRO A 64 -9.24 2.39 -3.18
CA PRO A 64 -9.32 1.15 -2.42
C PRO A 64 -8.31 0.06 -2.82
N ILE A 65 -7.50 0.28 -3.86
CA ILE A 65 -6.57 -0.71 -4.42
C ILE A 65 -5.15 -0.15 -4.28
N LEU A 66 -4.28 -0.88 -3.58
CA LEU A 66 -2.90 -0.51 -3.36
C LEU A 66 -1.99 -1.65 -3.83
N ASP A 67 -1.32 -1.46 -4.96
CA ASP A 67 -0.36 -2.43 -5.49
C ASP A 67 1.05 -1.85 -5.44
N PHE A 68 1.91 -2.45 -4.62
CA PHE A 68 3.31 -2.06 -4.44
C PHE A 68 4.29 -3.04 -5.11
N SER A 69 3.85 -3.88 -6.05
CA SER A 69 4.72 -4.82 -6.78
C SER A 69 5.89 -4.14 -7.50
N GLU A 70 5.73 -2.89 -7.91
CA GLU A 70 6.81 -2.06 -8.48
C GLU A 70 7.97 -1.78 -7.51
N LEU A 71 7.79 -2.02 -6.21
CA LEU A 71 8.81 -1.86 -5.18
C LEU A 71 9.60 -3.16 -4.91
N SER A 72 9.34 -4.22 -5.68
CA SER A 72 9.98 -5.53 -5.50
C SER A 72 11.41 -5.62 -6.02
N HIS A 73 11.90 -4.61 -6.74
CA HIS A 73 13.17 -4.63 -7.48
C HIS A 73 14.45 -4.64 -6.62
N GLY A 74 14.33 -4.59 -5.30
CA GLY A 74 15.48 -4.54 -4.38
C GLY A 74 16.47 -5.70 -4.51
N TRP A 75 16.02 -6.88 -4.95
CA TRP A 75 16.89 -8.06 -5.16
C TRP A 75 17.96 -7.83 -6.24
N MET A 76 17.74 -6.92 -7.19
CA MET A 76 18.74 -6.59 -8.22
C MET A 76 19.91 -5.76 -7.68
N ILE A 77 19.75 -5.16 -6.51
CA ILE A 77 20.76 -4.30 -5.88
C ILE A 77 21.78 -5.18 -5.18
N LYS A 78 22.98 -5.28 -5.76
CA LYS A 78 24.09 -6.10 -5.23
C LYS A 78 24.83 -5.40 -4.09
N GLU A 79 24.93 -4.08 -4.15
CA GLU A 79 25.63 -3.27 -3.15
C GLU A 79 24.83 -3.20 -1.85
N SER A 80 25.45 -3.54 -0.71
CA SER A 80 24.77 -3.60 0.59
C SER A 80 24.16 -2.25 0.99
N LYS A 81 24.92 -1.16 0.82
CA LYS A 81 24.47 0.16 1.23
C LYS A 81 23.29 0.65 0.39
N ALA A 82 23.37 0.50 -0.93
CA ALA A 82 22.28 0.83 -1.83
C ALA A 82 21.01 -0.02 -1.55
N ARG A 83 21.18 -1.28 -1.13
CA ARG A 83 20.07 -2.15 -0.74
C ARG A 83 19.39 -1.67 0.53
N GLU A 84 20.15 -1.27 1.55
CA GLU A 84 19.60 -0.67 2.77
C GLU A 84 18.83 0.62 2.49
N ASP A 85 19.39 1.49 1.64
CA ASP A 85 18.73 2.75 1.28
C ASP A 85 17.44 2.50 0.48
N TYR A 86 17.43 1.45 -0.35
CA TYR A 86 16.22 1.01 -1.06
C TYR A 86 15.16 0.44 -0.10
N ASP A 87 15.57 -0.44 0.80
CA ASP A 87 14.71 -1.00 1.84
C ASP A 87 14.02 0.09 2.67
N GLU A 88 14.78 1.11 3.09
CA GLU A 88 14.24 2.25 3.83
C GLU A 88 13.31 3.11 2.96
N GLN A 89 13.62 3.24 1.66
CA GLN A 89 12.70 3.89 0.71
C GLN A 89 11.37 3.13 0.61
N VAL A 90 11.40 1.80 0.47
CA VAL A 90 10.18 0.97 0.41
C VAL A 90 9.37 1.13 1.69
N LYS A 91 10.02 0.96 2.85
CA LYS A 91 9.40 1.13 4.16
C LYS A 91 8.72 2.49 4.27
N ARG A 92 9.45 3.56 3.96
CA ARG A 92 8.94 4.94 4.02
C ARG A 92 7.77 5.17 3.08
N THR A 93 7.85 4.66 1.84
CA THR A 93 6.78 4.82 0.85
C THR A 93 5.49 4.14 1.30
N VAL A 94 5.55 2.85 1.69
CA VAL A 94 4.37 2.10 2.14
C VAL A 94 3.78 2.74 3.41
N SER A 95 4.62 3.02 4.42
CA SER A 95 4.19 3.65 5.67
C SER A 95 3.57 5.03 5.45
N SER A 96 4.13 5.84 4.54
CA SER A 96 3.58 7.16 4.22
C SER A 96 2.23 7.04 3.53
N VAL A 97 2.07 6.09 2.59
CA VAL A 97 0.79 5.88 1.90
C VAL A 97 -0.26 5.42 2.89
N LEU A 98 0.02 4.43 3.74
CA LEU A 98 -0.95 3.91 4.72
C LEU A 98 -1.32 4.96 5.78
N SER A 99 -0.36 5.75 6.24
CA SER A 99 -0.60 6.81 7.25
C SER A 99 -1.36 8.01 6.71
N TYR A 100 -1.22 8.32 5.41
CA TYR A 100 -1.85 9.50 4.80
C TYR A 100 -3.36 9.36 4.60
N ARG A 101 -3.90 8.13 4.64
CA ARG A 101 -5.30 7.84 4.33
C ARG A 101 -6.23 8.29 5.45
N HIS A 102 -7.45 8.71 5.08
CA HIS A 102 -8.47 9.14 6.04
C HIS A 102 -9.03 7.96 6.84
N GLU A 103 -9.62 8.23 8.01
CA GLU A 103 -10.10 7.22 8.97
C GLU A 103 -11.17 6.25 8.44
N ASN A 104 -11.81 6.55 7.29
CA ASN A 104 -12.83 5.71 6.66
C ASN A 104 -12.42 5.20 5.26
N SER A 105 -11.12 5.18 4.95
CA SER A 105 -10.61 4.83 3.62
C SER A 105 -10.30 3.35 3.49
N ASN A 106 -11.35 2.52 3.49
CA ASN A 106 -11.23 1.06 3.46
C ASN A 106 -10.38 0.57 2.27
N ILE A 107 -9.47 -0.36 2.55
CA ILE A 107 -8.61 -0.97 1.53
C ILE A 107 -9.27 -2.28 1.09
N LYS A 108 -9.70 -2.37 -0.17
CA LYS A 108 -10.23 -3.62 -0.71
C LYS A 108 -9.11 -4.59 -1.03
N PHE A 109 -8.04 -4.09 -1.64
CA PHE A 109 -6.93 -4.92 -2.09
C PHE A 109 -5.60 -4.24 -1.77
N LEU A 110 -4.69 -4.99 -1.15
CA LEU A 110 -3.31 -4.58 -0.93
C LEU A 110 -2.34 -5.68 -1.33
N ARG A 111 -1.39 -5.34 -2.20
CA ARG A 111 -0.31 -6.24 -2.62
C ARG A 111 1.04 -5.67 -2.26
N LEU A 112 1.86 -6.49 -1.59
CA LEU A 112 3.27 -6.23 -1.34
C LEU A 112 4.10 -7.39 -1.88
N GLU A 113 5.20 -7.06 -2.53
CA GLU A 113 6.09 -8.05 -3.14
C GLU A 113 7.55 -7.65 -2.93
N GLY A 114 8.39 -8.65 -2.67
CA GLY A 114 9.84 -8.50 -2.59
C GLY A 114 10.43 -8.93 -1.25
N TYR A 115 11.50 -8.24 -0.86
CA TYR A 115 12.18 -8.46 0.42
C TYR A 115 11.50 -7.66 1.52
N LEU A 116 10.63 -8.31 2.30
CA LEU A 116 9.88 -7.67 3.38
C LEU A 116 10.39 -8.15 4.73
N LYS A 117 10.80 -7.22 5.60
CA LYS A 117 11.29 -7.54 6.95
C LYS A 117 10.12 -7.60 7.93
N THR A 118 10.12 -8.58 8.84
CA THR A 118 9.07 -8.73 9.87
C THR A 118 8.84 -7.44 10.65
N GLN A 119 9.92 -6.73 10.98
CA GLN A 119 9.86 -5.45 11.69
C GLN A 119 9.00 -4.37 11.01
N TRP A 120 8.80 -4.43 9.69
CA TRP A 120 7.95 -3.46 8.98
C TRP A 120 6.48 -3.70 9.26
N PHE A 121 6.09 -4.96 9.45
CA PHE A 121 4.71 -5.34 9.70
C PHE A 121 4.22 -4.91 11.09
N HIS A 122 5.10 -4.78 12.09
CA HIS A 122 4.72 -4.15 13.36
C HIS A 122 4.15 -2.74 13.17
N TYR A 123 4.63 -2.00 12.16
CA TYR A 123 4.11 -0.67 11.82
C TYR A 123 2.89 -0.74 10.89
N TRP A 124 2.88 -1.67 9.94
CA TRP A 124 1.84 -1.73 8.92
C TRP A 124 0.56 -2.40 9.41
N ILE A 125 0.65 -3.44 10.24
CA ILE A 125 -0.51 -4.20 10.71
C ILE A 125 -1.57 -3.31 11.37
N PRO A 126 -1.24 -2.42 12.33
CA PRO A 126 -2.24 -1.52 12.92
C PRO A 126 -2.93 -0.63 11.88
N LEU A 127 -2.20 -0.21 10.84
CA LEU A 127 -2.76 0.61 9.76
C LEU A 127 -3.66 -0.22 8.83
N LEU A 128 -3.29 -1.47 8.54
CA LEU A 128 -4.10 -2.38 7.74
C LEU A 128 -5.44 -2.72 8.44
N VAL A 129 -5.39 -2.95 9.76
CA VAL A 129 -6.58 -3.15 10.59
C VAL A 129 -7.42 -1.88 10.65
N LYS A 130 -6.79 -0.71 10.89
CA LYS A 130 -7.47 0.60 10.89
C LYS A 130 -8.24 0.84 9.59
N HIS A 131 -7.64 0.50 8.46
CA HIS A 131 -8.22 0.69 7.13
C HIS A 131 -9.00 -0.53 6.62
N ARG A 132 -9.37 -1.45 7.53
CA ARG A 132 -10.27 -2.58 7.28
C ARG A 132 -9.96 -3.30 5.97
N VAL A 133 -8.70 -3.75 5.83
CA VAL A 133 -8.25 -4.45 4.62
C VAL A 133 -9.09 -5.70 4.36
N GLN A 134 -9.48 -5.93 3.11
CA GLN A 134 -10.27 -7.12 2.72
C GLN A 134 -9.42 -8.22 2.07
N GLU A 135 -8.53 -7.83 1.16
CA GLU A 135 -7.64 -8.75 0.48
C GLU A 135 -6.19 -8.30 0.67
N LEU A 136 -5.39 -9.15 1.31
CA LEU A 136 -3.97 -8.91 1.53
C LEU A 136 -3.16 -9.99 0.82
N VAL A 137 -2.29 -9.56 -0.10
CA VAL A 137 -1.41 -10.42 -0.87
C VAL A 137 0.05 -10.06 -0.54
N LEU A 138 0.76 -11.00 0.08
CA LEU A 138 2.18 -10.87 0.40
C LEU A 138 2.97 -11.90 -0.41
N HIS A 139 3.82 -11.41 -1.30
CA HIS A 139 4.81 -12.20 -2.04
C HIS A 139 6.20 -11.94 -1.45
N ILE A 140 6.59 -12.75 -0.48
CA ILE A 140 7.82 -12.58 0.30
C ILE A 140 8.90 -13.50 -0.25
N TRP A 141 9.83 -12.96 -1.03
CA TRP A 141 10.86 -13.79 -1.67
C TRP A 141 11.94 -14.26 -0.71
N PHE A 142 12.22 -13.49 0.34
CA PHE A 142 13.17 -13.85 1.39
C PHE A 142 12.76 -13.14 2.68
N CYS A 143 12.60 -13.89 3.77
CA CYS A 143 12.34 -13.36 5.11
C CYS A 143 13.36 -13.98 6.06
N PRO A 144 14.30 -13.21 6.62
CA PRO A 144 15.30 -13.76 7.52
C PRO A 144 14.69 -14.18 8.87
N ASP A 145 13.62 -13.50 9.27
CA ASP A 145 13.00 -13.60 10.58
C ASP A 145 11.71 -14.44 10.55
N ALA A 146 11.34 -15.02 11.69
CA ALA A 146 10.01 -15.62 11.86
C ALA A 146 8.93 -14.54 11.69
N PHE A 147 7.81 -14.93 11.10
CA PHE A 147 6.74 -14.00 10.73
C PHE A 147 5.52 -14.16 11.64
N ASP A 148 5.32 -13.19 12.54
CA ASP A 148 4.15 -13.13 13.42
C ASP A 148 2.97 -12.45 12.71
N LEU A 149 1.93 -13.23 12.38
CA LEU A 149 0.65 -12.79 11.82
C LEU A 149 -0.55 -12.62 12.77
N PRO A 150 -0.50 -12.87 14.10
CA PRO A 150 -1.71 -12.98 14.95
C PRO A 150 -2.70 -11.83 14.77
N SER A 151 -2.19 -10.60 14.82
CA SER A 151 -3.05 -9.41 14.86
C SER A 151 -3.72 -9.11 13.51
N LEU A 152 -3.23 -9.67 12.40
CA LEU A 152 -3.92 -9.59 11.10
C LEU A 152 -5.08 -10.59 11.03
N LEU A 153 -4.97 -11.73 11.73
CA LEU A 153 -6.03 -12.75 11.79
C LEU A 153 -7.22 -12.28 12.65
N GLU A 154 -6.99 -11.33 13.56
CA GLU A 154 -8.05 -10.67 14.35
C GLU A 154 -8.85 -9.63 13.54
N CYS A 155 -8.46 -9.34 12.29
CA CYS A 155 -9.12 -8.34 11.46
C CYS A 155 -10.46 -8.87 10.90
N ASP A 156 -11.57 -8.32 11.39
CA ASP A 156 -12.94 -8.71 11.02
C ASP A 156 -13.27 -8.51 9.53
N SER A 157 -12.58 -7.60 8.87
CA SER A 157 -12.79 -7.28 7.46
C SER A 157 -12.00 -8.15 6.50
N LEU A 158 -10.97 -8.86 6.97
CA LEU A 158 -10.04 -9.61 6.13
C LEU A 158 -10.73 -10.88 5.60
N ARG A 159 -10.93 -10.93 4.28
CA ARG A 159 -11.59 -12.03 3.56
C ARG A 159 -10.59 -12.99 2.93
N SER A 160 -9.44 -12.46 2.52
CA SER A 160 -8.42 -13.22 1.80
C SER A 160 -7.03 -12.80 2.26
N LEU A 161 -6.24 -13.79 2.67
CA LEU A 161 -4.82 -13.63 2.97
C LEU A 161 -4.02 -14.59 2.10
N THR A 162 -3.25 -14.05 1.18
CA THR A 162 -2.34 -14.85 0.33
C THR A 162 -0.91 -14.61 0.77
N LEU A 163 -0.23 -15.67 1.19
CA LEU A 163 1.16 -15.65 1.62
C LEU A 163 1.97 -16.57 0.71
N THR A 164 2.74 -15.98 -0.20
CA THR A 164 3.61 -16.73 -1.11
C THR A 164 5.05 -16.40 -0.77
N GLY A 165 5.89 -17.41 -0.52
CA GLY A 165 7.28 -17.13 -0.18
C GLY A 165 7.99 -18.22 0.59
N SER A 166 9.26 -17.95 0.88
CA SER A 166 10.10 -18.73 1.78
C SER A 166 10.19 -18.00 3.11
N PHE A 167 9.27 -18.31 4.04
CA PHE A 167 9.26 -17.75 5.39
C PHE A 167 8.99 -18.86 6.42
N ARG A 168 9.51 -18.68 7.64
CA ARG A 168 9.18 -19.53 8.79
C ARG A 168 7.94 -18.96 9.47
N TYR A 169 6.89 -19.76 9.55
CA TYR A 169 5.67 -19.44 10.31
C TYR A 169 5.62 -20.29 11.57
N GLU A 170 5.53 -19.63 12.72
CA GLU A 170 5.36 -20.27 14.02
C GLU A 170 3.97 -19.93 14.55
N PRO A 171 2.93 -20.77 14.29
CA PRO A 171 1.59 -20.49 14.77
C PRO A 171 1.55 -20.49 16.29
N LYS A 172 0.96 -19.47 16.91
CA LYS A 172 0.64 -19.55 18.33
C LYS A 172 -0.54 -20.51 18.53
N PRO A 173 -0.57 -21.29 19.63
CA PRO A 173 -1.58 -22.34 19.84
C PRO A 173 -3.06 -21.89 19.81
N GLN A 174 -3.34 -20.59 19.84
CA GLN A 174 -4.69 -20.02 19.99
C GLN A 174 -5.26 -19.37 18.70
N GLU A 175 -4.49 -19.30 17.61
CA GLU A 175 -4.80 -18.45 16.43
C GLU A 175 -5.70 -19.11 15.37
N ILE A 176 -6.12 -20.36 15.54
CA ILE A 176 -6.85 -21.11 14.49
C ILE A 176 -8.36 -20.84 14.58
N LYS A 177 -8.76 -19.59 14.37
CA LYS A 177 -10.17 -19.20 14.16
C LYS A 177 -10.25 -18.03 13.18
N THR A 178 -10.09 -18.31 11.89
CA THR A 178 -10.44 -17.33 10.83
C THR A 178 -11.27 -18.00 9.73
N ASP A 179 -12.38 -17.36 9.36
CA ASP A 179 -13.32 -17.73 8.28
C ASP A 179 -12.78 -17.29 6.90
N GLY A 180 -11.50 -17.54 6.66
CA GLY A 180 -10.77 -17.03 5.49
C GLY A 180 -9.94 -18.09 4.79
N SER A 181 -9.70 -17.91 3.49
CA SER A 181 -8.78 -18.77 2.73
C SER A 181 -7.35 -18.24 2.89
N ILE A 182 -6.50 -18.98 3.60
CA ILE A 182 -5.04 -18.74 3.63
C ILE A 182 -4.40 -19.57 2.52
N ARG A 183 -3.78 -18.93 1.54
CA ARG A 183 -3.08 -19.63 0.46
C ARG A 183 -1.57 -19.57 0.69
N PHE A 184 -0.94 -20.72 0.90
CA PHE A 184 0.52 -20.87 0.91
C PHE A 184 0.98 -21.32 -0.47
N GLY A 185 2.05 -20.69 -0.99
CA GLY A 185 2.55 -20.90 -2.35
C GLY A 185 2.91 -22.35 -2.75
N PHE A 186 2.92 -23.31 -1.81
CA PHE A 186 3.14 -24.74 -2.09
C PHE A 186 2.17 -25.70 -1.40
N LEU A 187 1.10 -25.21 -0.73
CA LEU A 187 0.02 -26.04 -0.21
C LEU A 187 -1.30 -25.28 -0.24
N LEU A 188 -2.25 -25.80 -1.01
CA LEU A 188 -3.65 -25.39 -0.97
C LEU A 188 -4.30 -26.00 0.28
N LEU A 189 -4.25 -25.30 1.42
CA LEU A 189 -5.17 -25.61 2.51
C LEU A 189 -6.48 -24.87 2.26
N ARG A 190 -7.45 -25.63 1.75
CA ARG A 190 -8.86 -25.27 1.84
C ARG A 190 -9.23 -25.51 3.30
N VAL A 191 -9.34 -24.46 4.11
CA VAL A 191 -9.82 -24.58 5.48
C VAL A 191 -11.35 -24.55 5.43
N PRO A 192 -12.00 -25.70 5.56
CA PRO A 192 -13.11 -25.78 6.46
C PRO A 192 -12.81 -26.86 7.49
N ALA A 193 -13.02 -26.51 8.76
CA ALA A 193 -13.12 -27.39 9.92
C ALA A 193 -12.37 -28.74 9.87
N VAL A 194 -11.42 -28.88 10.79
CA VAL A 194 -10.84 -30.12 11.33
C VAL A 194 -9.52 -30.62 10.69
N SER A 195 -8.54 -30.80 11.58
CA SER A 195 -7.34 -31.64 11.53
C SER A 195 -6.32 -31.37 10.41
N ALA A 196 -5.29 -30.58 10.73
CA ALA A 196 -4.02 -30.62 9.98
C ALA A 196 -3.03 -31.52 10.73
N SER A 197 -2.78 -32.72 10.20
CA SER A 197 -1.60 -33.51 10.52
C SER A 197 -0.39 -32.95 9.77
N PHE A 198 0.72 -32.80 10.49
CA PHE A 198 2.00 -32.35 9.99
C PHE A 198 2.63 -33.38 9.06
N THR A 199 3.37 -32.91 8.05
CA THR A 199 4.48 -33.70 7.50
C THR A 199 5.60 -32.73 7.14
N LEU A 200 6.68 -32.78 7.92
CA LEU A 200 7.98 -32.27 7.51
C LEU A 200 8.40 -32.97 6.22
N CYS A 201 9.04 -32.24 5.31
CA CYS A 201 10.03 -32.85 4.45
C CYS A 201 11.32 -32.03 4.51
N LEU A 202 12.41 -32.80 4.58
CA LEU A 202 13.79 -32.51 4.99
C LEU A 202 14.49 -31.40 4.18
#